data_AF-A0A1I4VVY3-F1
#
_entry.id   AF-A0A1I4VVY3-F1
#
_cell.length_a   1.000
_cell.length_b   1.000
_cell.length_c   1.000
_cell.angle_alpha   90.00
_cell.angle_beta   90.00
_cell.angle_gamma   90.00
#
_symmetry.space_group_name_H-M   'P 1'
#
loop_
_entity.id
_entity.type
_entity.pdbx_description
1 polymer ?
#
loop_
_entity_poly.entity_id
_entity_poly.type
_entity_poly.pdbx_seq_one_letter_code
_entity_poly.pdbx_strand_id
1 'polypeptide(L)'
;MGKTFVYNTGNPLPDPPGTLNITCGIFFDGTRNNLKNTEIRKKVQGKGEFRNISASEEERKIFEKYAKDDNSFGNDFTNVARKYMCTKKDVYSFYVEGIATIDKADDEGGGFKYGRGKTGVVGKVRNGCKTLAVHVKDKKDKSKDDIDNIILTVDIFGFSRGAAAARNFAYNLQKEAYPPKAYYPPVQGASRIDVDHETTEFMSIDKSWVKDGKLPEFGHFGTALLQAGLARELVDSMSVKVRFIGIYDTVASYDPTCLLIPSFEKKVGELHLHQLGSPRKAVHFTAADEHRKNFSLTRFVDVDLKTGIERNFPGVHSDVGGSYNHDVMSSAELSQSGYQPDPVEGVTEREYVWLEKAYFSGSLDAFRDELIEQGWFKKDQLAIEAHWKYTLTGTRYLYRGYSFIPLHFMCDYALPLVNEEDNCLFYSKIMADYALNDTFLDEVKAYMKEHIIEKNEKWTLKGNFKNEEEPEADSNVEVPVATAADRAVPAIQLEEVVVTAYKSDYLLRKLKNKYLHRSAKINTLMDTLAYSPNDDRKRKEF
;
A
#
# COMPACT_ATOMS: atom_id res chain seq x y z
N MET A 1 53.69 4.14 11.40
CA MET A 1 52.76 5.29 11.26
C MET A 1 51.36 4.79 11.56
N GLY A 2 50.82 5.11 12.75
CA GLY A 2 49.46 4.74 13.12
C GLY A 2 48.47 5.60 12.34
N LYS A 3 47.48 4.98 11.70
CA LYS A 3 46.36 5.70 11.07
C LYS A 3 45.36 6.07 12.17
N THR A 4 45.27 7.35 12.47
CA THR A 4 44.23 7.90 13.34
C THR A 4 42.94 7.98 12.55
N PHE A 5 41.92 7.23 12.97
CA PHE A 5 40.56 7.40 12.47
C PHE A 5 39.93 8.60 13.16
N VAL A 6 39.65 9.65 12.40
CA VAL A 6 38.90 10.81 12.88
C VAL A 6 37.42 10.52 12.63
N TYR A 7 36.68 10.23 13.71
CA TYR A 7 35.23 10.18 13.67
C TYR A 7 34.71 11.62 13.66
N ASN A 8 34.16 12.06 12.53
CA ASN A 8 33.40 13.31 12.49
C ASN A 8 32.05 13.04 13.18
N THR A 9 31.92 13.45 14.44
CA THR A 9 30.63 13.56 15.12
C THR A 9 29.91 14.76 14.52
N GLY A 10 29.37 14.59 13.31
CA GLY A 10 28.74 15.67 12.55
C GLY A 10 27.53 16.20 13.29
N ASN A 11 27.72 17.21 14.13
CA ASN A 11 26.62 18.11 14.44
C ASN A 11 26.27 18.82 13.13
N PRO A 12 25.01 18.81 12.68
CA PRO A 12 24.61 19.55 11.50
C PRO A 12 25.01 21.02 11.68
N LEU A 13 25.64 21.58 10.65
CA LEU A 13 25.93 23.01 10.63
C LEU A 13 24.59 23.76 10.81
N PRO A 14 24.56 24.84 11.62
CA PRO A 14 23.36 25.64 11.75
C PRO A 14 22.93 26.16 10.37
N ASP A 15 21.61 26.26 10.18
CA ASP A 15 21.03 26.79 8.94
C ASP A 15 21.64 28.15 8.61
N PRO A 16 21.89 28.47 7.33
CA PRO A 16 22.28 29.80 6.93
C PRO A 16 21.28 30.83 7.49
N PRO A 17 21.73 32.00 7.98
CA PRO A 17 20.82 33.03 8.47
C PRO A 17 19.71 33.32 7.46
N GLY A 18 18.44 33.37 7.93
CA GLY A 18 17.26 33.63 7.10
C GLY A 18 16.67 32.42 6.37
N THR A 19 17.32 31.26 6.39
CA THR A 19 16.81 30.02 5.79
C THR A 19 16.13 29.12 6.81
N LEU A 20 14.90 28.69 6.50
CA LEU A 20 14.17 27.68 7.27
C LEU A 20 14.17 26.34 6.53
N ASN A 21 14.86 25.33 7.08
CA ASN A 21 14.80 23.96 6.58
C ASN A 21 13.64 23.19 7.21
N ILE A 22 12.81 22.55 6.38
CA ILE A 22 11.70 21.71 6.82
C ILE A 22 11.81 20.36 6.12
N THR A 23 11.77 19.28 6.88
CA THR A 23 11.75 17.91 6.36
C THR A 23 10.44 17.23 6.76
N CYS A 24 9.71 16.69 5.78
CA CYS A 24 8.44 16.00 6.04
C CYS A 24 8.19 14.78 5.17
N GLY A 25 7.46 13.81 5.73
CA GLY A 25 6.91 12.67 5.03
C GLY A 25 5.41 12.84 4.79
N ILE A 26 4.94 12.59 3.57
CA ILE A 26 3.52 12.58 3.23
C ILE A 26 3.09 11.16 2.82
N PHE A 27 2.03 10.67 3.43
CA PHE A 27 1.58 9.28 3.38
C PHE A 27 0.16 9.19 2.81
N PHE A 28 0.04 8.87 1.51
CA PHE A 28 -1.24 8.76 0.81
C PHE A 28 -1.78 7.32 0.81
N ASP A 29 -2.86 7.08 1.54
CA ASP A 29 -3.35 5.71 1.72
C ASP A 29 -4.22 5.19 0.55
N GLY A 30 -4.41 3.87 0.50
CA GLY A 30 -5.20 3.18 -0.52
C GLY A 30 -6.70 3.45 -0.39
N THR A 31 -7.48 3.16 -1.43
CA THR A 31 -8.92 3.41 -1.41
C THR A 31 -9.63 2.60 -0.34
N ARG A 32 -10.59 3.23 0.35
CA ARG A 32 -11.32 2.61 1.47
C ARG A 32 -10.39 2.21 2.61
N ASN A 33 -9.17 2.75 2.68
CA ASN A 33 -8.31 2.57 3.85
C ASN A 33 -8.25 3.87 4.63
N ASN A 34 -8.55 3.78 5.92
CA ASN A 34 -8.58 4.92 6.82
C ASN A 34 -7.99 4.48 8.17
N LEU A 35 -6.81 5.01 8.50
CA LEU A 35 -6.11 4.68 9.74
C LEU A 35 -6.98 4.91 10.97
N LYS A 36 -7.73 6.01 11.03
CA LYS A 36 -8.53 6.32 12.22
C LYS A 36 -9.72 5.38 12.38
N ASN A 37 -10.38 5.00 11.29
CA ASN A 37 -11.49 4.06 11.31
C ASN A 37 -11.01 2.65 11.71
N THR A 38 -9.90 2.18 11.15
CA THR A 38 -9.27 0.90 11.55
C THR A 38 -8.82 0.93 13.02
N GLU A 39 -8.22 2.03 13.49
CA GLU A 39 -7.85 2.23 14.89
C GLU A 39 -9.07 2.12 15.81
N ILE A 40 -10.17 2.80 15.48
CA ILE A 40 -11.42 2.75 16.25
C ILE A 40 -11.94 1.31 16.34
N ARG A 41 -12.03 0.59 15.20
CA ARG A 41 -12.43 -0.82 15.21
C ARG A 41 -11.56 -1.64 16.16
N LYS A 42 -10.23 -1.56 16.01
CA LYS A 42 -9.29 -2.38 16.78
C LYS A 42 -9.38 -2.09 18.27
N LYS A 43 -9.57 -0.84 18.69
CA LYS A 43 -9.82 -0.48 20.10
C LYS A 43 -11.15 -1.03 20.62
N VAL A 44 -12.24 -0.90 19.85
CA VAL A 44 -13.57 -1.38 20.26
C VAL A 44 -13.58 -2.90 20.39
N GLN A 45 -12.90 -3.60 19.47
CA GLN A 45 -12.82 -5.07 19.46
C GLN A 45 -11.71 -5.63 20.35
N GLY A 46 -10.81 -4.80 20.89
CA GLY A 46 -9.68 -5.26 21.68
C GLY A 46 -8.69 -6.11 20.88
N LYS A 47 -8.41 -5.75 19.62
CA LYS A 47 -7.57 -6.51 18.68
C LYS A 47 -6.34 -5.74 18.20
N GLY A 48 -5.36 -6.48 17.65
CA GLY A 48 -4.19 -5.94 16.97
C GLY A 48 -3.32 -5.00 17.81
N GLU A 49 -2.81 -3.96 17.14
CA GLU A 49 -1.91 -2.95 17.70
C GLU A 49 -2.54 -2.15 18.85
N PHE A 50 -3.88 -2.13 18.92
CA PHE A 50 -4.64 -1.35 19.88
C PHE A 50 -5.37 -2.22 20.92
N ARG A 51 -5.06 -3.53 21.00
CA ARG A 51 -5.74 -4.47 21.90
C ARG A 51 -5.76 -4.08 23.38
N ASN A 52 -4.72 -3.36 23.83
CA ASN A 52 -4.57 -2.91 25.21
C ASN A 52 -5.03 -1.47 25.43
N ILE A 53 -5.72 -0.86 24.46
CA ILE A 53 -6.17 0.52 24.51
C ILE A 53 -7.70 0.53 24.44
N SER A 54 -8.34 1.01 25.50
CA SER A 54 -9.79 1.14 25.55
C SER A 54 -10.29 2.22 24.58
N ALA A 55 -11.32 1.90 23.80
CA ALA A 55 -12.05 2.88 23.01
C ALA A 55 -12.77 3.89 23.92
N SER A 56 -12.79 5.16 23.51
CA SER A 56 -13.64 6.17 24.15
C SER A 56 -15.13 5.94 23.85
N GLU A 57 -16.00 6.56 24.64
CA GLU A 57 -17.45 6.50 24.40
C GLU A 57 -17.85 7.07 23.03
N GLU A 58 -17.15 8.10 22.56
CA GLU A 58 -17.36 8.66 21.22
C GLU A 58 -16.88 7.68 20.13
N GLU A 59 -15.72 7.03 20.31
CA GLU A 59 -15.21 6.04 19.37
C GLU A 59 -16.16 4.83 19.26
N ARG A 60 -16.78 4.39 20.35
CA ARG A 60 -17.81 3.34 20.33
C ARG A 60 -19.04 3.76 19.53
N LYS A 61 -19.56 4.96 19.75
CA LYS A 61 -20.71 5.49 18.99
C LYS A 61 -20.42 5.62 17.50
N ILE A 62 -19.21 6.04 17.13
CA ILE A 62 -18.75 6.08 15.73
C ILE A 62 -18.75 4.68 15.13
N PHE A 63 -18.18 3.70 15.84
CA PHE A 63 -18.13 2.31 15.40
C PHE A 63 -19.53 1.72 15.21
N GLU A 64 -20.41 1.84 16.20
CA GLU A 64 -21.79 1.34 16.13
C GLU A 64 -22.59 1.96 14.97
N LYS A 65 -22.33 3.24 14.66
CA LYS A 65 -23.06 3.96 13.62
C LYS A 65 -22.58 3.66 12.21
N TYR A 66 -21.26 3.49 12.01
CA TYR A 66 -20.67 3.49 10.68
C TYR A 66 -19.91 2.22 10.30
N ALA A 67 -19.50 1.37 11.24
CA ALA A 67 -18.66 0.22 10.92
C ALA A 67 -19.43 -0.84 10.11
N LYS A 68 -18.87 -1.22 8.96
CA LYS A 68 -19.35 -2.29 8.08
C LYS A 68 -18.16 -3.06 7.54
N ASP A 69 -18.34 -4.34 7.23
CA ASP A 69 -17.26 -5.17 6.68
C ASP A 69 -16.80 -4.71 5.28
N ASP A 70 -17.67 -4.02 4.53
CA ASP A 70 -17.42 -3.60 3.15
C ASP A 70 -16.92 -2.14 3.00
N ASN A 71 -16.71 -1.43 4.12
CA ASN A 71 -16.17 -0.07 4.16
C ASN A 71 -14.81 -0.01 4.87
N SER A 72 -14.29 1.20 5.07
CA SER A 72 -12.97 1.40 5.65
C SER A 72 -12.74 0.86 7.07
N PHE A 73 -13.81 0.56 7.83
CA PHE A 73 -13.67 -0.16 9.10
C PHE A 73 -13.35 -1.64 8.90
N GLY A 74 -13.79 -2.26 7.80
CA GLY A 74 -13.52 -3.68 7.50
C GLY A 74 -12.06 -3.96 7.17
N ASN A 75 -11.31 -2.97 6.70
CA ASN A 75 -9.91 -3.12 6.30
C ASN A 75 -8.95 -3.02 7.49
N ASP A 76 -7.83 -3.75 7.41
CA ASP A 76 -6.69 -3.56 8.31
C ASP A 76 -5.75 -2.44 7.81
N PHE A 77 -4.68 -2.17 8.54
CA PHE A 77 -3.69 -1.17 8.16
C PHE A 77 -2.93 -1.55 6.90
N THR A 78 -2.73 -0.56 6.05
CA THR A 78 -1.83 -0.65 4.88
C THR A 78 -0.38 -0.47 5.31
N ASN A 79 0.54 -0.83 4.43
CA ASN A 79 1.97 -0.57 4.63
C ASN A 79 2.31 0.92 4.65
N VAL A 80 1.43 1.79 4.13
CA VAL A 80 1.53 3.25 4.27
C VAL A 80 1.18 3.67 5.70
N ALA A 81 0.04 3.20 6.21
CA ALA A 81 -0.41 3.47 7.58
C ALA A 81 0.58 2.92 8.63
N ARG A 82 1.05 1.68 8.46
CA ARG A 82 2.06 1.06 9.33
C ARG A 82 3.37 1.85 9.39
N LYS A 83 3.83 2.34 8.23
CA LYS A 83 5.01 3.20 8.14
C LYS A 83 4.78 4.52 8.85
N TYR A 84 3.67 5.20 8.57
CA TYR A 84 3.27 6.43 9.26
C TYR A 84 3.23 6.27 10.78
N MET A 85 2.67 5.16 11.29
CA MET A 85 2.61 4.89 12.73
C MET A 85 3.97 4.70 13.40
N CYS A 86 5.05 4.53 12.64
CA CYS A 86 6.42 4.37 13.15
C CYS A 86 7.33 5.55 12.80
N THR A 87 6.77 6.74 12.66
CA THR A 87 7.51 7.98 12.41
C THR A 87 7.38 8.95 13.57
N LYS A 88 8.21 10.02 13.56
CA LYS A 88 8.07 11.17 14.45
C LYS A 88 6.87 12.05 14.05
N LYS A 89 5.66 11.64 14.45
CA LYS A 89 4.39 12.22 13.99
C LYS A 89 4.29 13.73 14.13
N ASP A 90 4.65 14.29 15.30
CA ASP A 90 4.45 15.72 15.59
C ASP A 90 5.35 16.68 14.80
N VAL A 91 6.37 16.15 14.12
CA VAL A 91 7.41 16.97 13.47
C VAL A 91 7.56 16.66 11.99
N TYR A 92 7.35 15.41 11.57
CA TYR A 92 7.71 14.95 10.23
C TYR A 92 6.51 14.51 9.39
N SER A 93 5.47 13.90 9.95
CA SER A 93 4.55 13.08 9.15
C SER A 93 3.16 13.67 8.95
N PHE A 94 2.70 13.66 7.70
CA PHE A 94 1.32 13.95 7.31
C PHE A 94 0.67 12.73 6.70
N TYR A 95 -0.42 12.28 7.30
CA TYR A 95 -1.24 11.21 6.76
C TYR A 95 -2.39 11.79 5.93
N VAL A 96 -2.58 11.25 4.73
CA VAL A 96 -3.72 11.55 3.87
C VAL A 96 -4.49 10.26 3.70
N GLU A 97 -5.68 10.21 4.31
CA GLU A 97 -6.55 9.05 4.29
C GLU A 97 -7.01 8.68 2.89
N GLY A 98 -7.33 7.40 2.71
CA GLY A 98 -7.63 6.81 1.43
C GLY A 98 -8.69 7.54 0.63
N ILE A 99 -8.55 7.47 -0.69
CA ILE A 99 -9.63 7.84 -1.63
C ILE A 99 -10.93 7.17 -1.19
N ALA A 100 -12.05 7.90 -1.31
CA ALA A 100 -13.38 7.47 -0.85
C ALA A 100 -13.61 7.38 0.67
N THR A 101 -12.65 7.78 1.51
CA THR A 101 -12.84 7.77 2.98
C THR A 101 -12.81 9.16 3.56
N ILE A 102 -13.48 9.31 4.71
CA ILE A 102 -13.43 10.48 5.57
C ILE A 102 -13.24 9.97 7.01
N ASP A 103 -12.37 10.64 7.77
CA ASP A 103 -12.13 10.29 9.16
C ASP A 103 -13.42 10.32 9.98
N LYS A 104 -13.64 9.25 10.76
CA LYS A 104 -14.74 9.15 11.74
C LYS A 104 -16.15 9.26 11.12
N ALA A 105 -16.29 8.99 9.83
CA ALA A 105 -17.55 9.03 9.09
C ALA A 105 -17.71 7.78 8.21
N ASP A 106 -18.91 7.58 7.65
CA ASP A 106 -19.13 6.56 6.61
C ASP A 106 -18.37 6.96 5.33
N ASP A 107 -18.00 5.96 4.54
CA ASP A 107 -17.39 6.19 3.24
C ASP A 107 -18.44 6.85 2.32
N GLU A 108 -18.11 7.98 1.67
CA GLU A 108 -19.09 8.69 0.83
C GLU A 108 -19.54 7.83 -0.37
N GLY A 109 -20.86 7.78 -0.62
CA GLY A 109 -21.52 7.03 -1.69
C GLY A 109 -21.62 7.75 -3.06
N GLY A 110 -21.10 7.20 -4.17
CA GLY A 110 -21.40 7.60 -5.56
C GLY A 110 -20.26 8.23 -6.36
N GLY A 111 -19.72 9.38 -5.94
CA GLY A 111 -18.73 10.17 -6.71
C GLY A 111 -17.31 9.58 -6.77
N PHE A 112 -17.03 8.62 -5.89
CA PHE A 112 -15.70 8.09 -5.57
C PHE A 112 -15.27 6.86 -6.39
N LYS A 113 -16.21 6.15 -7.04
CA LYS A 113 -15.90 4.97 -7.88
C LYS A 113 -15.00 5.33 -9.07
N TYR A 114 -14.94 6.61 -9.42
CA TYR A 114 -14.21 7.13 -10.58
C TYR A 114 -13.15 8.18 -10.23
N GLY A 115 -12.84 8.37 -8.94
CA GLY A 115 -11.76 9.26 -8.46
C GLY A 115 -12.08 10.77 -8.49
N ARG A 116 -13.34 11.18 -8.31
CA ARG A 116 -13.78 12.60 -8.33
C ARG A 116 -14.05 13.19 -6.96
N GLY A 117 -14.16 14.53 -6.94
CA GLY A 117 -14.57 15.32 -5.78
C GLY A 117 -13.50 15.35 -4.67
N LYS A 118 -13.90 15.86 -3.50
CA LYS A 118 -13.01 16.03 -2.33
C LYS A 118 -12.31 14.74 -1.91
N THR A 119 -12.94 13.61 -2.22
CA THR A 119 -12.45 12.27 -1.89
C THR A 119 -11.73 11.57 -3.05
N GLY A 120 -11.58 12.21 -4.22
CA GLY A 120 -10.85 11.73 -5.40
C GLY A 120 -9.34 11.99 -5.36
N VAL A 121 -8.59 11.57 -6.41
CA VAL A 121 -7.11 11.63 -6.42
C VAL A 121 -6.62 13.06 -6.18
N VAL A 122 -7.05 13.97 -7.05
CA VAL A 122 -6.63 15.37 -6.97
C VAL A 122 -7.21 16.08 -5.73
N GLY A 123 -8.43 15.71 -5.29
CA GLY A 123 -9.02 16.23 -4.06
C GLY A 123 -8.18 15.90 -2.82
N LYS A 124 -7.70 14.65 -2.71
CA LYS A 124 -6.79 14.21 -1.65
C LYS A 124 -5.42 14.87 -1.74
N VAL A 125 -4.85 15.02 -2.94
CA VAL A 125 -3.60 15.78 -3.15
C VAL A 125 -3.77 17.22 -2.66
N ARG A 126 -4.84 17.90 -3.06
CA ARG A 126 -5.13 19.27 -2.65
C ARG A 126 -5.31 19.41 -1.14
N ASN A 127 -6.00 18.48 -0.49
CA ASN A 127 -6.13 18.48 0.97
C ASN A 127 -4.79 18.25 1.66
N GLY A 128 -3.98 17.31 1.16
CA GLY A 128 -2.60 17.10 1.62
C GLY A 128 -1.74 18.35 1.50
N CYS A 129 -1.80 19.04 0.35
CA CYS A 129 -1.12 20.32 0.13
C CYS A 129 -1.54 21.40 1.14
N LYS A 130 -2.84 21.51 1.45
CA LYS A 130 -3.35 22.47 2.45
C LYS A 130 -2.80 22.19 3.84
N THR A 131 -2.84 20.92 4.27
CA THR A 131 -2.32 20.53 5.59
C THR A 131 -0.81 20.79 5.69
N LEU A 132 -0.05 20.45 4.65
CA LEU A 132 1.39 20.73 4.60
C LEU A 132 1.66 22.25 4.63
N ALA A 133 0.91 23.05 3.88
CA ALA A 133 1.08 24.49 3.82
C ALA A 133 0.85 25.16 5.18
N VAL A 134 -0.18 24.73 5.91
CA VAL A 134 -0.43 25.19 7.30
C VAL A 134 0.75 24.84 8.19
N HIS A 135 1.32 23.64 8.08
CA HIS A 135 2.49 23.28 8.86
C HIS A 135 3.73 24.13 8.53
N VAL A 136 3.98 24.39 7.24
CA VAL A 136 5.07 25.27 6.81
C VAL A 136 4.89 26.68 7.39
N LYS A 137 3.65 27.22 7.35
CA LYS A 137 3.31 28.50 7.97
C LYS A 137 3.57 28.49 9.48
N ASP A 138 3.11 27.46 10.17
CA ASP A 138 3.30 27.31 11.62
C ASP A 138 4.77 27.24 12.01
N LYS A 139 5.59 26.55 11.22
CA LYS A 139 7.05 26.48 11.42
C LYS A 139 7.70 27.83 11.21
N LYS A 140 7.31 28.54 10.15
CA LYS A 140 7.79 29.90 9.85
C LYS A 140 7.42 30.87 10.97
N ASP A 141 6.18 30.85 11.45
CA ASP A 141 5.71 31.78 12.49
C ASP A 141 6.36 31.53 13.86
N LYS A 142 6.80 30.29 14.12
CA LYS A 142 7.53 29.92 15.35
C LYS A 142 9.03 30.21 15.24
N SER A 143 9.55 30.52 14.05
CA SER A 143 10.94 30.91 13.88
C SER A 143 11.20 32.25 14.57
N LYS A 144 12.38 32.37 15.19
CA LYS A 144 12.83 33.62 15.82
C LYS A 144 13.59 34.52 14.84
N ASP A 145 14.01 33.95 13.72
CA ASP A 145 14.77 34.62 12.69
C ASP A 145 13.83 35.22 11.63
N ASP A 146 14.29 36.29 10.98
CA ASP A 146 13.60 36.84 9.81
C ASP A 146 13.85 35.89 8.62
N ILE A 147 12.82 35.12 8.27
CA ILE A 147 12.93 34.06 7.25
C ILE A 147 12.61 34.64 5.88
N ASP A 148 13.61 34.66 5.00
CA ASP A 148 13.51 35.09 3.60
C ASP A 148 13.52 33.91 2.61
N ASN A 149 13.88 32.71 3.08
CA ASN A 149 13.96 31.50 2.27
C ASN A 149 13.47 30.25 3.02
N ILE A 150 12.76 29.36 2.32
CA ILE A 150 12.31 28.06 2.84
C ILE A 150 12.84 26.94 1.96
N ILE A 151 13.48 25.94 2.55
CA ILE A 151 13.86 24.71 1.86
C ILE A 151 13.03 23.57 2.43
N LEU A 152 12.17 22.99 1.60
CA LEU A 152 11.33 21.86 1.97
C LEU A 152 11.86 20.57 1.35
N THR A 153 12.25 19.63 2.20
CA THR A 153 12.57 18.25 1.81
C THR A 153 11.36 17.36 2.05
N VAL A 154 10.90 16.66 1.01
CA VAL A 154 9.70 15.83 1.05
C VAL A 154 10.01 14.37 0.73
N ASP A 155 9.50 13.47 1.57
CA ASP A 155 9.44 12.04 1.30
C ASP A 155 7.98 11.62 1.07
N ILE A 156 7.69 10.97 -0.04
CA ILE A 156 6.32 10.69 -0.48
C ILE A 156 6.09 9.19 -0.47
N PHE A 157 5.03 8.76 0.21
CA PHE A 157 4.61 7.36 0.26
C PHE A 157 3.18 7.21 -0.23
N GLY A 158 2.87 6.10 -0.90
CA GLY A 158 1.47 5.83 -1.24
C GLY A 158 1.17 4.40 -1.63
N PHE A 159 -0.10 4.01 -1.54
CA PHE A 159 -0.59 2.68 -1.95
C PHE A 159 -1.79 2.81 -2.88
N SER A 160 -1.85 2.00 -3.95
CA SER A 160 -3.01 1.92 -4.83
C SER A 160 -3.31 3.25 -5.53
N ARG A 161 -4.54 3.75 -5.40
CA ARG A 161 -4.94 5.10 -5.77
C ARG A 161 -4.27 6.20 -4.93
N GLY A 162 -3.85 5.89 -3.70
CA GLY A 162 -2.95 6.74 -2.92
C GLY A 162 -1.56 6.83 -3.53
N ALA A 163 -1.06 5.78 -4.19
CA ALA A 163 0.16 5.88 -5.00
C ALA A 163 -0.03 6.76 -6.24
N ALA A 164 -1.23 6.74 -6.87
CA ALA A 164 -1.55 7.70 -7.93
C ALA A 164 -1.58 9.15 -7.40
N ALA A 165 -2.14 9.37 -6.21
CA ALA A 165 -2.09 10.66 -5.52
C ALA A 165 -0.65 11.09 -5.19
N ALA A 166 0.19 10.18 -4.68
CA ALA A 166 1.61 10.43 -4.42
C ALA A 166 2.36 10.88 -5.68
N ARG A 167 2.13 10.21 -6.82
CA ARG A 167 2.74 10.56 -8.11
C ARG A 167 2.23 11.91 -8.63
N ASN A 168 0.92 12.15 -8.55
CA ASN A 168 0.33 13.44 -8.93
C ASN A 168 0.79 14.59 -8.02
N PHE A 169 1.00 14.33 -6.73
CA PHE A 169 1.56 15.28 -5.78
C PHE A 169 3.01 15.62 -6.15
N ALA A 170 3.86 14.61 -6.44
CA ALA A 170 5.21 14.83 -6.93
C ALA A 170 5.25 15.67 -8.21
N TYR A 171 4.31 15.42 -9.15
CA TYR A 171 4.15 16.25 -10.34
C TYR A 171 3.78 17.71 -10.01
N ASN A 172 2.87 17.94 -9.07
CA ASN A 172 2.50 19.29 -8.67
C ASN A 172 3.69 20.05 -8.04
N LEU A 173 4.54 19.37 -7.26
CA LEU A 173 5.73 19.97 -6.65
C LEU A 173 6.81 20.41 -7.64
N GLN A 174 6.72 20.07 -8.92
CA GLN A 174 7.65 20.53 -9.96
C GLN A 174 7.00 21.52 -10.95
N LYS A 175 5.74 21.90 -10.74
CA LYS A 175 5.07 22.84 -11.64
C LYS A 175 5.70 24.23 -11.50
N GLU A 176 6.12 24.78 -12.63
CA GLU A 176 6.50 26.19 -12.74
C GLU A 176 5.28 27.11 -12.57
N ALA A 177 5.53 28.40 -12.35
CA ALA A 177 4.50 29.43 -12.26
C ALA A 177 3.62 29.45 -13.52
N TYR A 178 2.31 29.39 -13.33
CA TYR A 178 1.31 29.19 -14.40
C TYR A 178 0.20 30.25 -14.35
N PRO A 179 -0.42 30.59 -15.48
CA PRO A 179 -1.54 31.53 -15.49
C PRO A 179 -2.79 30.92 -14.85
N PRO A 180 -3.60 31.71 -14.14
CA PRO A 180 -4.88 31.23 -13.62
C PRO A 180 -5.86 30.92 -14.75
N LYS A 181 -6.79 30.00 -14.50
CA LYS A 181 -7.80 29.59 -15.49
C LYS A 181 -9.07 30.41 -15.31
N ALA A 182 -9.62 30.91 -16.42
CA ALA A 182 -10.92 31.57 -16.40
C ALA A 182 -12.05 30.53 -16.24
N TYR A 183 -12.92 30.73 -15.26
CA TYR A 183 -14.15 29.95 -15.08
C TYR A 183 -15.38 30.86 -15.16
N TYR A 184 -16.40 30.36 -15.85
CA TYR A 184 -17.68 31.03 -16.04
C TYR A 184 -18.77 30.16 -15.39
N PRO A 185 -19.30 30.58 -14.22
CA PRO A 185 -20.35 29.83 -13.56
C PRO A 185 -21.57 29.68 -14.49
N PRO A 186 -22.21 28.50 -14.56
CA PRO A 186 -23.36 28.25 -15.43
C PRO A 186 -24.66 28.85 -14.84
N VAL A 187 -24.59 30.08 -14.34
CA VAL A 187 -25.69 30.85 -13.75
C VAL A 187 -25.82 32.16 -14.53
N GLN A 188 -27.02 32.48 -14.98
CA GLN A 188 -27.29 33.66 -15.79
C GLN A 188 -26.91 34.94 -15.00
N GLY A 189 -26.06 35.78 -15.59
CA GLY A 189 -25.54 37.01 -14.96
C GLY A 189 -24.29 36.82 -14.08
N ALA A 190 -23.76 35.59 -13.95
CA ALA A 190 -22.52 35.36 -13.21
C ALA A 190 -21.30 35.93 -13.94
N SER A 191 -20.43 36.61 -13.18
CA SER A 191 -19.17 37.15 -13.70
C SER A 191 -18.09 36.06 -13.77
N ARG A 192 -17.11 36.26 -14.66
CA ARG A 192 -15.88 35.45 -14.70
C ARG A 192 -15.22 35.44 -13.31
N ILE A 193 -14.83 34.26 -12.87
CA ILE A 193 -13.91 34.09 -11.73
C ILE A 193 -12.63 33.42 -12.21
N ASP A 194 -11.50 33.84 -11.66
CA ASP A 194 -10.24 33.16 -11.89
C ASP A 194 -10.12 32.03 -10.86
N VAL A 195 -9.71 30.86 -11.34
CA VAL A 195 -9.56 29.64 -10.56
C VAL A 195 -8.22 28.98 -10.80
N ASP A 196 -7.86 28.11 -9.87
CA ASP A 196 -6.72 27.22 -10.05
C ASP A 196 -6.92 26.25 -11.24
N HIS A 197 -5.81 25.80 -11.83
CA HIS A 197 -5.72 25.16 -13.13
C HIS A 197 -6.40 23.78 -13.27
N GLU A 198 -6.71 23.09 -12.16
CA GLU A 198 -7.18 21.69 -12.21
C GLU A 198 -8.43 21.40 -11.36
N THR A 199 -9.33 20.61 -11.96
CA THR A 199 -10.53 19.91 -11.43
C THR A 199 -11.87 20.63 -11.36
N THR A 200 -12.91 19.79 -11.26
CA THR A 200 -14.33 20.13 -11.05
C THR A 200 -14.61 20.86 -9.74
N GLU A 201 -13.60 21.04 -8.87
CA GLU A 201 -13.72 21.74 -7.61
C GLU A 201 -13.17 23.16 -7.73
N PHE A 202 -14.09 24.12 -7.73
CA PHE A 202 -13.80 25.55 -7.78
C PHE A 202 -12.98 25.97 -6.56
N MET A 203 -11.74 26.39 -6.80
CA MET A 203 -10.98 27.18 -5.85
C MET A 203 -10.85 28.58 -6.43
N SER A 204 -11.63 29.51 -5.89
CA SER A 204 -11.41 30.93 -6.18
C SER A 204 -10.03 31.32 -5.70
N ILE A 205 -9.26 31.98 -6.56
CA ILE A 205 -7.98 32.54 -6.17
C ILE A 205 -8.13 34.01 -5.80
N ASP A 206 -7.31 34.47 -4.86
CA ASP A 206 -7.21 35.89 -4.55
C ASP A 206 -6.37 36.60 -5.64
N LYS A 207 -6.78 37.81 -6.04
CA LYS A 207 -6.03 38.59 -7.05
C LYS A 207 -4.62 38.94 -6.59
N SER A 208 -4.41 39.11 -5.29
CA SER A 208 -3.09 39.36 -4.69
C SER A 208 -2.12 38.19 -4.85
N TRP A 209 -2.64 36.98 -5.11
CA TRP A 209 -1.82 35.80 -5.36
C TRP A 209 -1.23 35.77 -6.76
N VAL A 210 -1.64 36.66 -7.67
CA VAL A 210 -1.18 36.69 -9.05
C VAL A 210 -0.12 37.77 -9.23
N LYS A 211 1.07 37.35 -9.67
CA LYS A 211 2.23 38.21 -9.95
C LYS A 211 2.66 37.95 -11.40
N ASP A 212 2.82 39.02 -12.18
CA ASP A 212 3.14 38.95 -13.62
C ASP A 212 2.19 38.02 -14.41
N GLY A 213 0.90 38.02 -14.03
CA GLY A 213 -0.13 37.19 -14.65
C GLY A 213 -0.08 35.71 -14.28
N LYS A 214 0.75 35.32 -13.30
CA LYS A 214 0.96 33.92 -12.90
C LYS A 214 0.72 33.68 -11.41
N LEU A 215 0.16 32.51 -11.12
CA LEU A 215 0.18 31.87 -9.80
C LEU A 215 1.60 31.37 -9.48
N PRO A 216 1.92 31.09 -8.19
CA PRO A 216 3.24 30.62 -7.80
C PRO A 216 3.57 29.23 -8.39
N GLU A 217 4.84 28.84 -8.25
CA GLU A 217 5.30 27.47 -8.50
C GLU A 217 4.63 26.45 -7.56
N PHE A 218 4.93 25.18 -7.74
CA PHE A 218 4.48 24.06 -6.90
C PHE A 218 2.96 23.75 -6.98
N GLY A 219 2.29 24.20 -8.04
CA GLY A 219 0.89 23.81 -8.34
C GLY A 219 -0.06 24.05 -7.16
N HIS A 220 -0.82 23.01 -6.80
CA HIS A 220 -1.74 23.07 -5.65
C HIS A 220 -1.05 23.36 -4.31
N PHE A 221 0.24 23.09 -4.15
CA PHE A 221 0.97 23.39 -2.92
C PHE A 221 1.32 24.87 -2.84
N GLY A 222 1.79 25.49 -3.93
CA GLY A 222 2.07 26.93 -3.97
C GLY A 222 0.85 27.78 -3.65
N THR A 223 -0.30 27.46 -4.25
CA THR A 223 -1.56 28.17 -3.95
C THR A 223 -2.04 27.90 -2.52
N ALA A 224 -1.81 26.70 -1.98
CA ALA A 224 -2.12 26.39 -0.59
C ALA A 224 -1.24 27.18 0.42
N LEU A 225 0.03 27.44 0.11
CA LEU A 225 0.91 28.28 0.93
C LEU A 225 0.39 29.72 1.02
N LEU A 226 -0.02 30.30 -0.12
CA LEU A 226 -0.65 31.62 -0.14
C LEU A 226 -1.97 31.63 0.61
N GLN A 227 -2.79 30.58 0.47
CA GLN A 227 -4.03 30.42 1.22
C GLN A 227 -3.80 30.32 2.74
N ALA A 228 -2.69 29.71 3.18
CA ALA A 228 -2.27 29.67 4.58
C ALA A 228 -1.70 31.01 5.09
N GLY A 229 -1.55 32.01 4.21
CA GLY A 229 -1.10 33.36 4.56
C GLY A 229 0.41 33.54 4.53
N LEU A 230 1.17 32.69 3.82
CA LEU A 230 2.55 33.03 3.47
C LEU A 230 2.56 34.18 2.44
N ALA A 231 3.54 35.07 2.58
CA ALA A 231 3.76 36.15 1.61
C ALA A 231 4.18 35.58 0.25
N ARG A 232 3.74 36.23 -0.84
CA ARG A 232 4.02 35.77 -2.20
C ARG A 232 5.51 35.67 -2.49
N GLU A 233 6.28 36.63 -2.00
CA GLU A 233 7.73 36.72 -2.16
C GLU A 233 8.45 35.55 -1.48
N LEU A 234 7.96 35.10 -0.33
CA LEU A 234 8.53 33.95 0.40
C LEU A 234 8.16 32.62 -0.26
N VAL A 235 6.98 32.53 -0.87
CA VAL A 235 6.62 31.35 -1.68
C VAL A 235 7.45 31.29 -2.96
N ASP A 236 7.70 32.43 -3.61
CA ASP A 236 8.55 32.52 -4.80
C ASP A 236 10.04 32.20 -4.49
N SER A 237 10.52 32.44 -3.27
CA SER A 237 11.90 32.10 -2.87
C SER A 237 12.09 30.65 -2.41
N MET A 238 10.98 29.95 -2.16
CA MET A 238 11.00 28.59 -1.63
C MET A 238 11.63 27.59 -2.62
N SER A 239 12.32 26.58 -2.10
CA SER A 239 12.78 25.43 -2.88
C SER A 239 12.22 24.13 -2.32
N VAL A 240 11.82 23.22 -3.21
CA VAL A 240 11.28 21.90 -2.85
C VAL A 240 12.20 20.81 -3.37
N LYS A 241 12.60 19.87 -2.50
CA LYS A 241 13.43 18.72 -2.81
C LYS A 241 12.66 17.44 -2.52
N VAL A 242 12.38 16.65 -3.55
CA VAL A 242 11.81 15.30 -3.35
C VAL A 242 12.96 14.33 -3.10
N ARG A 243 13.06 13.80 -1.88
CA ARG A 243 14.15 12.91 -1.49
C ARG A 243 13.81 11.45 -1.78
N PHE A 244 12.62 10.99 -1.38
CA PHE A 244 12.19 9.62 -1.59
C PHE A 244 10.75 9.55 -2.11
N ILE A 245 10.49 8.65 -3.07
CA ILE A 245 9.13 8.25 -3.44
C ILE A 245 9.03 6.74 -3.23
N GLY A 246 8.21 6.30 -2.29
CA GLY A 246 8.00 4.88 -1.97
C GLY A 246 6.55 4.47 -2.13
N ILE A 247 6.23 3.80 -3.23
CA ILE A 247 4.85 3.48 -3.59
C ILE A 247 4.60 1.98 -3.73
N TYR A 248 3.37 1.58 -3.43
CA TYR A 248 2.89 0.21 -3.59
C TYR A 248 1.76 0.20 -4.62
N ASP A 249 1.92 -0.64 -5.64
CA ASP A 249 0.91 -1.10 -6.56
C ASP A 249 -0.02 -0.02 -7.11
N THR A 250 0.54 0.96 -7.83
CA THR A 250 -0.21 2.11 -8.37
C THR A 250 -1.37 1.66 -9.26
N VAL A 251 -2.57 2.07 -8.85
CA VAL A 251 -3.81 1.91 -9.62
C VAL A 251 -4.38 3.30 -9.83
N ALA A 252 -4.38 3.79 -11.07
CA ALA A 252 -4.92 5.11 -11.35
C ALA A 252 -6.44 5.15 -11.26
N SER A 253 -7.11 4.18 -11.89
CA SER A 253 -8.58 4.06 -12.06
C SER A 253 -9.32 5.40 -11.91
N TYR A 254 -8.97 6.34 -12.80
CA TYR A 254 -9.44 7.73 -12.81
C TYR A 254 -10.30 7.99 -14.04
N ASP A 255 -11.59 8.29 -13.83
CA ASP A 255 -12.48 8.74 -14.88
C ASP A 255 -13.40 9.87 -14.36
N PRO A 256 -13.00 11.14 -14.53
CA PRO A 256 -13.77 12.29 -14.09
C PRO A 256 -15.02 12.56 -14.94
N THR A 257 -15.34 11.71 -15.93
CA THR A 257 -16.49 11.87 -16.84
C THR A 257 -17.51 10.70 -16.91
N CYS A 258 -17.13 9.45 -16.54
CA CYS A 258 -18.01 8.28 -16.40
C CYS A 258 -19.33 8.48 -15.61
N LEU A 259 -20.46 8.00 -16.16
CA LEU A 259 -21.75 7.88 -15.46
C LEU A 259 -22.08 6.43 -15.05
N LEU A 260 -21.62 5.42 -15.81
CA LEU A 260 -21.87 3.99 -15.56
C LEU A 260 -20.63 3.09 -15.79
N ILE A 261 -19.94 3.21 -16.93
CA ILE A 261 -18.79 2.38 -17.32
C ILE A 261 -17.54 3.28 -17.50
N PRO A 262 -16.46 3.08 -16.73
CA PRO A 262 -15.30 3.96 -16.76
C PRO A 262 -14.39 3.70 -17.98
N SER A 263 -13.84 4.77 -18.53
CA SER A 263 -12.79 4.83 -19.55
C SER A 263 -11.48 5.34 -18.95
N PHE A 264 -10.96 4.63 -17.94
CA PHE A 264 -9.75 5.02 -17.20
C PHE A 264 -8.55 5.34 -18.11
N GLU A 265 -8.36 4.57 -19.18
CA GLU A 265 -7.27 4.72 -20.15
C GLU A 265 -7.27 6.08 -20.87
N LYS A 266 -8.45 6.67 -21.11
CA LYS A 266 -8.55 7.97 -21.81
C LYS A 266 -8.27 9.16 -20.89
N LYS A 267 -8.31 8.95 -19.58
CA LYS A 267 -8.31 10.02 -18.57
C LYS A 267 -7.14 9.93 -17.60
N VAL A 268 -6.48 8.78 -17.48
CA VAL A 268 -5.28 8.61 -16.64
C VAL A 268 -4.14 9.55 -17.03
N GLY A 269 -4.00 9.90 -18.31
CA GLY A 269 -3.00 10.86 -18.78
C GLY A 269 -3.15 12.25 -18.15
N GLU A 270 -4.37 12.65 -17.77
CA GLU A 270 -4.63 13.93 -17.10
C GLU A 270 -4.07 13.98 -15.67
N LEU A 271 -3.70 12.84 -15.08
CA LEU A 271 -3.11 12.78 -13.73
C LEU A 271 -1.58 12.93 -13.72
N HIS A 272 -0.93 12.91 -14.89
CA HIS A 272 0.52 13.12 -15.01
C HIS A 272 1.37 12.14 -14.17
N LEU A 273 0.94 10.89 -14.04
CA LEU A 273 1.54 9.92 -13.11
C LEU A 273 2.99 9.53 -13.46
N HIS A 274 3.45 9.71 -14.69
CA HIS A 274 4.82 9.38 -15.08
C HIS A 274 5.83 10.50 -14.77
N GLN A 275 5.34 11.71 -14.49
CA GLN A 275 6.18 12.89 -14.29
C GLN A 275 6.47 13.10 -12.80
N LEU A 276 7.42 12.34 -12.25
CA LEU A 276 7.76 12.40 -10.81
C LEU A 276 8.81 13.47 -10.46
N GLY A 277 9.31 14.20 -11.46
CA GLY A 277 10.41 15.15 -11.30
C GLY A 277 11.75 14.43 -11.16
N SER A 278 12.61 14.92 -10.27
CA SER A 278 13.96 14.36 -10.05
C SER A 278 14.14 13.90 -8.60
N PRO A 279 13.38 12.88 -8.13
CA PRO A 279 13.57 12.36 -6.80
C PRO A 279 14.96 11.72 -6.65
N ARG A 280 15.60 11.86 -5.48
CA ARG A 280 16.89 11.18 -5.21
C ARG A 280 16.75 9.66 -5.32
N LYS A 281 15.59 9.10 -4.96
CA LYS A 281 15.23 7.70 -5.22
C LYS A 281 13.72 7.49 -5.32
N ALA A 282 13.29 6.67 -6.28
CA ALA A 282 11.90 6.24 -6.42
C ALA A 282 11.83 4.71 -6.38
N VAL A 283 10.92 4.16 -5.58
CA VAL A 283 10.71 2.72 -5.40
C VAL A 283 9.23 2.40 -5.57
N HIS A 284 8.93 1.42 -6.41
CA HIS A 284 7.58 0.94 -6.66
C HIS A 284 7.52 -0.58 -6.54
N PHE A 285 6.78 -1.09 -5.56
CA PHE A 285 6.50 -2.51 -5.42
C PHE A 285 5.14 -2.85 -6.01
N THR A 286 5.08 -3.86 -6.87
CA THR A 286 3.90 -4.22 -7.66
C THR A 286 3.43 -5.64 -7.34
N ALA A 287 2.13 -5.90 -7.47
CA ALA A 287 1.55 -7.22 -7.28
C ALA A 287 1.60 -8.06 -8.56
N ALA A 288 2.24 -9.23 -8.51
CA ALA A 288 2.44 -10.11 -9.65
C ALA A 288 1.19 -10.95 -10.00
N ASP A 289 0.37 -11.29 -9.00
CA ASP A 289 -0.79 -12.17 -9.18
C ASP A 289 -2.13 -11.41 -9.27
N GLU A 290 -2.10 -10.06 -9.26
CA GLU A 290 -3.29 -9.23 -9.45
C GLU A 290 -3.83 -9.32 -10.89
N HIS A 291 -5.12 -9.58 -11.04
CA HIS A 291 -5.72 -9.84 -12.36
C HIS A 291 -7.16 -9.30 -12.48
N ARG A 292 -7.63 -8.48 -11.54
CA ARG A 292 -8.96 -7.87 -11.57
C ARG A 292 -9.03 -6.73 -12.60
N LYS A 293 -10.17 -6.61 -13.28
CA LYS A 293 -10.41 -5.61 -14.36
C LYS A 293 -10.14 -4.17 -13.91
N ASN A 294 -10.54 -3.84 -12.69
CA ASN A 294 -10.46 -2.47 -12.16
C ASN A 294 -9.13 -2.13 -11.46
N PHE A 295 -8.16 -3.06 -11.45
CA PHE A 295 -6.88 -2.94 -10.74
C PHE A 295 -5.68 -2.93 -11.71
N SER A 296 -5.88 -2.23 -12.83
CA SER A 296 -4.82 -2.05 -13.83
C SER A 296 -3.61 -1.33 -13.20
N LEU A 297 -2.41 -1.86 -13.45
CA LEU A 297 -1.16 -1.31 -12.94
C LEU A 297 -0.74 -0.09 -13.76
N THR A 298 -0.27 0.96 -13.12
CA THR A 298 0.47 2.04 -13.79
C THR A 298 1.95 1.90 -13.48
N ARG A 299 2.77 1.55 -14.48
CA ARG A 299 4.21 1.30 -14.33
C ARG A 299 5.00 2.59 -14.14
N PHE A 300 6.23 2.46 -13.65
CA PHE A 300 7.27 3.44 -13.93
C PHE A 300 7.66 3.40 -15.42
N VAL A 301 7.98 4.55 -16.00
CA VAL A 301 8.53 4.62 -17.36
C VAL A 301 10.04 4.68 -17.22
N ASP A 302 10.73 3.67 -17.76
CA ASP A 302 12.17 3.48 -17.61
C ASP A 302 13.00 4.71 -18.04
N VAL A 303 12.53 5.45 -19.05
CA VAL A 303 13.21 6.64 -19.59
C VAL A 303 13.20 7.81 -18.61
N ASP A 304 12.16 7.91 -17.76
CA ASP A 304 11.93 9.06 -16.89
C ASP A 304 12.60 8.93 -15.52
N LEU A 305 12.96 7.71 -15.08
CA LEU A 305 13.45 7.46 -13.72
C LEU A 305 14.80 6.75 -13.71
N LYS A 306 15.88 7.51 -13.94
CA LYS A 306 17.27 7.02 -13.80
C LYS A 306 17.57 6.38 -12.44
N THR A 307 16.81 6.73 -11.40
CA THR A 307 16.93 6.25 -10.01
C THR A 307 15.75 5.38 -9.57
N GLY A 308 14.87 4.99 -10.52
CA GLY A 308 13.67 4.21 -10.26
C GLY A 308 13.97 2.72 -10.02
N ILE A 309 13.34 2.15 -9.01
CA ILE A 309 13.37 0.73 -8.70
C ILE A 309 11.93 0.22 -8.71
N GLU A 310 11.57 -0.57 -9.72
CA GLU A 310 10.30 -1.30 -9.73
C GLU A 310 10.57 -2.79 -9.46
N ARG A 311 9.77 -3.43 -8.59
CA ARG A 311 9.90 -4.85 -8.22
C ARG A 311 8.53 -5.53 -8.11
N ASN A 312 8.40 -6.69 -8.75
CA ASN A 312 7.17 -7.49 -8.71
C ASN A 312 7.22 -8.51 -7.57
N PHE A 313 6.25 -8.41 -6.66
CA PHE A 313 6.09 -9.27 -5.49
C PHE A 313 4.97 -10.28 -5.76
N PRO A 314 5.10 -11.55 -5.31
CA PRO A 314 3.99 -12.49 -5.36
C PRO A 314 2.81 -11.99 -4.51
N GLY A 315 1.61 -12.41 -4.86
CA GLY A 315 0.36 -11.96 -4.26
C GLY A 315 -0.38 -10.91 -5.08
N VAL A 316 -1.58 -10.60 -4.59
CA VAL A 316 -2.49 -9.60 -5.19
C VAL A 316 -2.31 -8.23 -4.52
N HIS A 317 -3.08 -7.24 -4.99
CA HIS A 317 -2.95 -5.83 -4.61
C HIS A 317 -2.65 -5.54 -3.12
N SER A 318 -3.46 -6.09 -2.23
CA SER A 318 -3.36 -5.87 -0.78
C SER A 318 -2.38 -6.81 -0.07
N ASP A 319 -1.88 -7.86 -0.74
CA ASP A 319 -0.75 -8.64 -0.20
C ASP A 319 0.53 -7.79 -0.21
N VAL A 320 0.69 -6.95 -1.24
CA VAL A 320 1.84 -6.04 -1.38
C VAL A 320 1.64 -4.74 -0.61
N GLY A 321 0.45 -4.15 -0.71
CA GLY A 321 0.13 -2.87 -0.07
C GLY A 321 -0.32 -2.94 1.39
N GLY A 322 -0.65 -4.13 1.89
CA GLY A 322 -1.38 -4.32 3.15
C GLY A 322 -2.89 -4.13 2.99
N SER A 323 -3.61 -4.02 4.11
CA SER A 323 -5.08 -3.95 4.26
C SER A 323 -5.84 -5.25 4.50
N TYR A 324 -5.23 -6.42 4.30
CA TYR A 324 -5.82 -7.69 4.74
C TYR A 324 -5.74 -7.87 6.26
N ASN A 325 -6.61 -8.70 6.82
CA ASN A 325 -6.68 -8.90 8.26
C ASN A 325 -5.38 -9.52 8.79
N HIS A 326 -4.75 -8.87 9.76
CA HIS A 326 -3.57 -9.39 10.47
C HIS A 326 -3.89 -9.80 11.92
N ASP A 327 -5.13 -9.63 12.35
CA ASP A 327 -5.58 -10.03 13.68
C ASP A 327 -5.84 -11.53 13.72
N VAL A 328 -5.11 -12.23 14.58
CA VAL A 328 -5.23 -13.68 14.77
C VAL A 328 -6.64 -14.00 15.29
N MET A 329 -7.27 -15.00 14.67
CA MET A 329 -8.59 -15.49 15.07
C MET A 329 -8.51 -16.12 16.47
N SER A 330 -9.46 -15.80 17.32
CA SER A 330 -9.65 -16.45 18.61
C SER A 330 -10.12 -17.90 18.43
N SER A 331 -9.94 -18.73 19.46
CA SER A 331 -10.44 -20.12 19.47
C SER A 331 -11.94 -20.21 19.20
N ALA A 332 -12.72 -19.22 19.65
CA ALA A 332 -14.15 -19.13 19.38
C ALA A 332 -14.45 -18.87 17.90
N GLU A 333 -13.73 -17.94 17.27
CA GLU A 333 -13.87 -17.63 15.83
C GLU A 333 -13.46 -18.83 14.96
N LEU A 334 -12.39 -19.53 15.34
CA LEU A 334 -11.96 -20.76 14.66
C LEU A 334 -13.01 -21.88 14.82
N SER A 335 -13.56 -22.06 16.02
CA SER A 335 -14.60 -23.07 16.27
C SER A 335 -15.87 -22.80 15.44
N GLN A 336 -16.29 -21.53 15.36
CA GLN A 336 -17.44 -21.13 14.52
C GLN A 336 -17.16 -21.28 13.02
N SER A 337 -15.89 -21.23 12.59
CA SER A 337 -15.53 -21.42 11.19
C SER A 337 -15.71 -22.87 10.70
N GLY A 338 -15.87 -23.82 11.63
CA GLY A 338 -16.06 -25.25 11.34
C GLY A 338 -14.77 -26.02 11.08
N TYR A 339 -13.60 -25.45 11.42
CA TYR A 339 -12.29 -26.02 11.11
C TYR A 339 -11.39 -26.14 12.34
N GLN A 340 -10.55 -27.18 12.32
CA GLN A 340 -9.49 -27.42 13.31
C GLN A 340 -8.14 -27.37 12.57
N PRO A 341 -7.51 -26.18 12.42
CA PRO A 341 -6.21 -26.08 11.77
C PRO A 341 -5.14 -26.83 12.56
N ASP A 342 -4.21 -27.46 11.86
CA ASP A 342 -2.90 -27.80 12.41
C ASP A 342 -1.81 -27.02 11.64
N PRO A 343 -1.03 -26.13 12.29
CA PRO A 343 -1.22 -25.58 13.64
C PRO A 343 -2.28 -24.46 13.67
N VAL A 344 -2.98 -24.36 14.82
CA VAL A 344 -4.07 -23.40 15.13
C VAL A 344 -3.56 -21.95 15.20
N GLU A 345 -2.29 -21.74 15.52
CA GLU A 345 -1.74 -20.42 15.84
C GLU A 345 -1.42 -19.60 14.57
N GLY A 346 -1.80 -18.32 14.57
CA GLY A 346 -1.44 -17.36 13.51
C GLY A 346 -2.42 -17.24 12.34
N VAL A 347 -3.50 -18.04 12.33
CA VAL A 347 -4.58 -17.92 11.35
C VAL A 347 -5.31 -16.59 11.53
N THR A 348 -5.47 -15.83 10.46
CA THR A 348 -6.15 -14.52 10.49
C THR A 348 -7.47 -14.51 9.75
N GLU A 349 -7.62 -15.35 8.74
CA GLU A 349 -8.85 -15.40 7.97
C GLU A 349 -9.07 -16.74 7.28
N ARG A 350 -10.36 -17.00 7.01
CA ARG A 350 -10.82 -18.09 6.17
C ARG A 350 -11.13 -17.52 4.79
N GLU A 351 -10.40 -17.95 3.78
CA GLU A 351 -10.73 -17.64 2.39
C GLU A 351 -11.63 -18.72 1.81
N TYR A 352 -12.78 -18.30 1.28
CA TYR A 352 -13.78 -19.18 0.67
C TYR A 352 -13.91 -18.86 -0.83
N VAL A 353 -13.75 -19.89 -1.64
CA VAL A 353 -14.05 -19.87 -3.07
C VAL A 353 -15.41 -20.49 -3.27
N TRP A 354 -16.24 -19.76 -3.99
CA TRP A 354 -17.49 -20.24 -4.53
C TRP A 354 -17.54 -19.75 -5.95
N LEU A 355 -17.86 -20.62 -6.91
CA LEU A 355 -17.97 -20.24 -8.30
C LEU A 355 -19.04 -21.08 -9.00
N GLU A 356 -20.15 -20.45 -9.38
CA GLU A 356 -21.17 -21.16 -10.17
C GLU A 356 -20.80 -21.19 -11.65
N LYS A 357 -21.04 -22.35 -12.28
CA LYS A 357 -20.81 -22.52 -13.72
C LYS A 357 -21.57 -21.51 -14.57
N ALA A 358 -22.74 -21.05 -14.12
CA ALA A 358 -23.54 -20.06 -14.84
C ALA A 358 -22.81 -18.72 -15.07
N TYR A 359 -21.86 -18.37 -14.18
CA TYR A 359 -21.08 -17.14 -14.28
C TYR A 359 -19.66 -17.36 -14.84
N PHE A 360 -19.30 -18.62 -15.16
CA PHE A 360 -17.97 -18.98 -15.64
C PHE A 360 -18.02 -19.63 -17.02
N SER A 361 -17.45 -18.95 -18.01
CA SER A 361 -17.40 -19.46 -19.39
C SER A 361 -16.54 -20.72 -19.53
N GLY A 362 -15.45 -20.83 -18.76
CA GLY A 362 -14.51 -21.95 -18.79
C GLY A 362 -14.99 -23.25 -18.11
N SER A 363 -14.21 -24.32 -18.19
CA SER A 363 -14.46 -25.55 -17.42
C SER A 363 -14.10 -25.34 -15.94
N LEU A 364 -15.02 -25.68 -15.03
CA LEU A 364 -14.74 -25.61 -13.60
C LEU A 364 -13.67 -26.62 -13.16
N ASP A 365 -13.64 -27.82 -13.75
CA ASP A 365 -12.59 -28.81 -13.48
C ASP A 365 -11.22 -28.30 -13.92
N ALA A 366 -11.11 -27.76 -15.13
CA ALA A 366 -9.85 -27.23 -15.63
C ALA A 366 -9.36 -26.05 -14.76
N PHE A 367 -10.28 -25.21 -14.27
CA PHE A 367 -9.93 -24.11 -13.38
C PHE A 367 -9.54 -24.58 -11.97
N ARG A 368 -10.18 -25.64 -11.46
CA ARG A 368 -9.79 -26.32 -10.22
C ARG A 368 -8.37 -26.89 -10.35
N ASP A 369 -8.07 -27.55 -11.46
CA ASP A 369 -6.76 -28.17 -11.68
C ASP A 369 -5.67 -27.09 -11.84
N GLU A 370 -5.98 -25.99 -12.55
CA GLU A 370 -5.11 -24.81 -12.63
C GLU A 370 -4.80 -24.22 -11.24
N LEU A 371 -5.82 -24.11 -10.39
CA LEU A 371 -5.68 -23.62 -9.01
C LEU A 371 -4.73 -24.46 -8.17
N ILE A 372 -4.79 -25.79 -8.34
CA ILE A 372 -3.95 -26.75 -7.64
C ILE A 372 -2.52 -26.70 -8.19
N GLU A 373 -2.37 -26.70 -9.52
CA GLU A 373 -1.08 -26.63 -10.21
C GLU A 373 -0.31 -25.35 -9.86
N GLN A 374 -1.01 -24.22 -9.74
CA GLN A 374 -0.42 -22.93 -9.33
C GLN A 374 -0.14 -22.82 -7.82
N GLY A 375 -0.51 -23.83 -7.03
CA GLY A 375 -0.26 -23.86 -5.58
C GLY A 375 -1.19 -22.95 -4.76
N TRP A 376 -2.29 -22.47 -5.32
CA TRP A 376 -3.26 -21.68 -4.56
C TRP A 376 -4.08 -22.56 -3.61
N PHE A 377 -4.49 -23.74 -4.06
CA PHE A 377 -5.27 -24.69 -3.27
C PHE A 377 -4.66 -26.08 -3.31
N LYS A 378 -4.91 -26.87 -2.27
CA LYS A 378 -4.67 -28.31 -2.27
C LYS A 378 -5.90 -29.05 -2.83
N LYS A 379 -5.71 -30.31 -3.23
CA LYS A 379 -6.79 -31.15 -3.82
C LYS A 379 -7.97 -31.32 -2.86
N ASP A 380 -7.69 -31.53 -1.58
CA ASP A 380 -8.66 -31.68 -0.49
C ASP A 380 -9.36 -30.36 -0.08
N GLN A 381 -8.83 -29.21 -0.51
CA GLN A 381 -9.38 -27.90 -0.22
C GLN A 381 -10.41 -27.42 -1.27
N LEU A 382 -10.59 -28.15 -2.38
CA LEU A 382 -11.52 -27.81 -3.45
C LEU A 382 -12.49 -28.97 -3.71
N ALA A 383 -13.73 -28.63 -4.02
CA ALA A 383 -14.74 -29.58 -4.44
C ALA A 383 -15.55 -29.06 -5.63
N ILE A 384 -16.00 -29.99 -6.47
CA ILE A 384 -17.00 -29.71 -7.49
C ILE A 384 -18.30 -30.35 -7.01
N GLU A 385 -19.30 -29.52 -6.75
CA GLU A 385 -20.61 -29.95 -6.31
C GLU A 385 -21.60 -29.89 -7.47
N ALA A 386 -22.41 -30.94 -7.63
CA ALA A 386 -23.35 -31.10 -8.73
C ALA A 386 -24.77 -31.42 -8.21
N HIS A 387 -25.19 -30.78 -7.12
CA HIS A 387 -26.49 -31.03 -6.50
C HIS A 387 -27.61 -30.26 -7.21
N TRP A 388 -27.71 -28.94 -6.98
CA TRP A 388 -28.73 -28.07 -7.58
C TRP A 388 -28.13 -27.09 -8.61
N LYS A 389 -26.84 -26.82 -8.49
CA LYS A 389 -26.01 -26.07 -9.43
C LYS A 389 -24.67 -26.76 -9.56
N TYR A 390 -24.05 -26.61 -10.72
CA TYR A 390 -22.67 -27.05 -10.94
C TYR A 390 -21.73 -25.95 -10.44
N THR A 391 -21.07 -26.19 -9.31
CA THR A 391 -20.30 -25.17 -8.57
C THR A 391 -18.93 -25.68 -8.14
N LEU A 392 -17.93 -24.82 -8.25
CA LEU A 392 -16.63 -25.01 -7.61
C LEU A 392 -16.67 -24.35 -6.23
N THR A 393 -16.46 -25.14 -5.19
CA THR A 393 -16.34 -24.68 -3.81
C THR A 393 -14.93 -24.93 -3.31
N GLY A 394 -14.47 -24.11 -2.37
CA GLY A 394 -13.14 -24.26 -1.80
C GLY A 394 -12.96 -23.48 -0.52
N THR A 395 -12.21 -24.04 0.41
CA THR A 395 -11.91 -23.36 1.68
C THR A 395 -10.43 -23.53 2.03
N ARG A 396 -9.78 -22.43 2.40
CA ARG A 396 -8.43 -22.44 2.98
C ARG A 396 -8.31 -21.38 4.07
N TYR A 397 -7.24 -21.47 4.84
CA TYR A 397 -6.95 -20.58 5.95
C TYR A 397 -5.64 -19.86 5.70
N LEU A 398 -5.68 -18.55 5.86
CA LEU A 398 -4.54 -17.67 5.61
C LEU A 398 -3.93 -17.19 6.93
N TYR A 399 -2.63 -16.95 6.87
CA TYR A 399 -1.79 -16.57 7.99
C TYR A 399 -1.24 -15.16 7.76
N ARG A 400 -1.05 -14.41 8.85
CA ARG A 400 -0.52 -13.04 8.79
C ARG A 400 0.92 -12.97 8.29
N GLY A 401 1.34 -11.76 7.96
CA GLY A 401 2.75 -11.37 8.01
C GLY A 401 3.43 -11.23 6.66
N TYR A 402 2.90 -11.84 5.58
CA TYR A 402 3.50 -11.68 4.26
C TYR A 402 3.62 -10.21 3.86
N SER A 403 2.57 -9.40 4.07
CA SER A 403 2.60 -7.97 3.72
C SER A 403 3.64 -7.15 4.50
N PHE A 404 4.22 -7.68 5.59
CA PHE A 404 5.32 -7.05 6.30
C PHE A 404 6.65 -7.17 5.54
N ILE A 405 6.83 -8.18 4.68
CA ILE A 405 8.02 -8.32 3.83
C ILE A 405 8.21 -7.11 2.89
N PRO A 406 7.23 -6.72 2.04
CA PRO A 406 7.34 -5.52 1.23
C PRO A 406 7.43 -4.24 2.08
N LEU A 407 6.81 -4.18 3.27
CA LEU A 407 7.00 -3.07 4.20
C LEU A 407 8.47 -2.92 4.62
N HIS A 408 9.11 -4.02 5.02
CA HIS A 408 10.51 -4.05 5.45
C HIS A 408 11.44 -3.61 4.32
N PHE A 409 11.31 -4.18 3.12
CA PHE A 409 12.16 -3.79 1.99
C PHE A 409 11.96 -2.32 1.57
N MET A 410 10.74 -1.80 1.64
CA MET A 410 10.51 -0.39 1.35
C MET A 410 11.19 0.50 2.41
N CYS A 411 11.19 0.08 3.68
CA CYS A 411 11.95 0.76 4.73
C CYS A 411 13.46 0.65 4.47
N ASP A 412 13.99 -0.51 4.10
CA ASP A 412 15.41 -0.70 3.79
C ASP A 412 15.88 0.27 2.68
N TYR A 413 15.04 0.52 1.68
CA TYR A 413 15.33 1.52 0.65
C TYR A 413 15.22 2.98 1.12
N ALA A 414 14.30 3.27 2.04
CA ALA A 414 14.02 4.63 2.51
C ALA A 414 15.02 5.10 3.59
N LEU A 415 15.43 4.20 4.50
CA LEU A 415 16.19 4.57 5.71
C LEU A 415 17.49 5.33 5.44
N PRO A 416 18.35 4.95 4.48
CA PRO A 416 19.59 5.68 4.22
C PRO A 416 19.37 7.13 3.77
N LEU A 417 18.15 7.48 3.36
CA LEU A 417 17.78 8.81 2.88
C LEU A 417 16.94 9.56 3.93
N VAL A 418 15.90 8.91 4.45
CA VAL A 418 14.92 9.53 5.36
C VAL A 418 15.52 9.87 6.72
N ASN A 419 16.51 9.10 7.19
CA ASN A 419 17.13 9.27 8.50
C ASN A 419 18.51 9.94 8.46
N GLU A 420 18.92 10.51 7.32
CA GLU A 420 20.21 11.18 7.18
C GLU A 420 20.43 12.32 8.19
N GLU A 421 19.34 12.98 8.63
CA GLU A 421 19.40 14.16 9.50
C GLU A 421 18.76 13.91 10.88
N ASP A 422 17.51 13.43 10.93
CA ASP A 422 16.67 13.57 12.13
C ASP A 422 16.00 12.27 12.63
N ASN A 423 16.45 11.11 12.15
CA ASN A 423 15.86 9.80 12.48
C ASN A 423 14.32 9.81 12.37
N CYS A 424 13.79 10.32 11.26
CA CYS A 424 12.37 10.56 11.04
C CYS A 424 11.51 9.28 11.05
N LEU A 425 12.09 8.15 10.62
CA LEU A 425 11.47 6.82 10.58
C LEU A 425 12.14 5.87 11.58
N PHE A 426 11.40 5.34 12.54
CA PHE A 426 11.91 4.44 13.57
C PHE A 426 11.95 3.00 13.09
N TYR A 427 13.06 2.58 12.47
CA TYR A 427 13.20 1.22 11.93
C TYR A 427 13.05 0.13 13.00
N SER A 428 13.63 0.33 14.18
CA SER A 428 13.50 -0.61 15.29
C SER A 428 12.04 -0.82 15.69
N LYS A 429 11.22 0.23 15.66
CA LYS A 429 9.79 0.16 15.91
C LYS A 429 9.06 -0.60 14.79
N ILE A 430 9.39 -0.37 13.53
CA ILE A 430 8.85 -1.16 12.41
C ILE A 430 9.14 -2.65 12.61
N MET A 431 10.40 -2.99 12.91
CA MET A 431 10.81 -4.38 13.07
C MET A 431 10.22 -5.03 14.32
N ALA A 432 9.95 -4.26 15.38
CA ALA A 432 9.29 -4.76 16.58
C ALA A 432 7.78 -4.95 16.39
N ASP A 433 7.08 -3.94 15.87
CA ASP A 433 5.61 -3.97 15.75
C ASP A 433 5.14 -4.84 14.57
N TYR A 434 5.98 -4.98 13.53
CA TYR A 434 5.69 -5.75 12.32
C TYR A 434 6.76 -6.82 12.08
N ALA A 435 7.21 -7.48 13.14
CA ALA A 435 8.07 -8.67 13.05
C ALA A 435 7.34 -9.80 12.31
N LEU A 436 8.07 -10.60 11.52
CA LEU A 436 7.50 -11.75 10.84
C LEU A 436 7.09 -12.84 11.83
N ASN A 437 7.94 -13.12 12.83
CA ASN A 437 7.73 -14.15 13.85
C ASN A 437 7.32 -15.51 13.24
N ASP A 438 7.89 -15.83 12.08
CA ASP A 438 7.55 -16.99 11.28
C ASP A 438 8.80 -17.37 10.47
N THR A 439 9.40 -18.51 10.79
CA THR A 439 10.64 -18.99 10.17
C THR A 439 10.48 -19.23 8.67
N PHE A 440 9.29 -19.64 8.22
CA PHE A 440 9.00 -19.79 6.81
C PHE A 440 8.97 -18.42 6.10
N LEU A 441 8.37 -17.39 6.71
CA LEU A 441 8.41 -16.06 6.13
C LEU A 441 9.82 -15.43 6.17
N ASP A 442 10.66 -15.76 7.15
CA ASP A 442 12.06 -15.37 7.15
C ASP A 442 12.82 -15.98 5.95
N GLU A 443 12.61 -17.27 5.66
CA GLU A 443 13.16 -17.92 4.47
C GLU A 443 12.64 -17.30 3.17
N VAL A 444 11.33 -17.03 3.09
CA VAL A 444 10.72 -16.34 1.95
C VAL A 444 11.35 -14.95 1.75
N LYS A 445 11.50 -14.17 2.83
CA LYS A 445 12.11 -12.84 2.76
C LYS A 445 13.56 -12.93 2.29
N ALA A 446 14.34 -13.90 2.77
CA ALA A 446 15.72 -14.12 2.32
C ALA A 446 15.78 -14.44 0.82
N TYR A 447 14.92 -15.36 0.35
CA TYR A 447 14.82 -15.70 -1.07
C TYR A 447 14.42 -14.48 -1.93
N MET A 448 13.43 -13.72 -1.50
CA MET A 448 12.97 -12.51 -2.20
C MET A 448 14.04 -11.41 -2.23
N LYS A 449 14.86 -11.30 -1.19
CA LYS A 449 15.98 -10.35 -1.19
C LYS A 449 16.96 -10.64 -2.33
N GLU A 450 17.41 -11.88 -2.45
CA GLU A 450 18.36 -12.28 -3.49
C GLU A 450 17.73 -12.18 -4.89
N HIS A 451 16.55 -12.76 -5.08
CA HIS A 451 15.98 -12.93 -6.41
C HIS A 451 15.17 -11.72 -6.88
N ILE A 452 14.32 -11.15 -6.04
CA ILE A 452 13.46 -10.02 -6.41
C ILE A 452 14.22 -8.71 -6.20
N ILE A 453 14.71 -8.43 -5.00
CA ILE A 453 15.30 -7.11 -4.69
C ILE A 453 16.60 -6.88 -5.47
N GLU A 454 17.55 -7.80 -5.35
CA GLU A 454 18.89 -7.66 -5.93
C GLU A 454 18.93 -7.98 -7.43
N LYS A 455 18.30 -9.10 -7.87
CA LYS A 455 18.35 -9.56 -9.26
C LYS A 455 17.15 -9.14 -10.14
N ASN A 456 16.08 -8.61 -9.56
CA ASN A 456 14.84 -8.25 -10.28
C ASN A 456 14.22 -9.41 -11.08
N GLU A 457 14.34 -10.63 -10.57
CA GLU A 457 13.80 -11.83 -11.19
C GLU A 457 12.29 -11.96 -10.89
N LYS A 458 11.55 -12.51 -11.87
CA LYS A 458 10.17 -12.93 -11.63
C LYS A 458 10.17 -14.27 -10.89
N TRP A 459 9.43 -14.34 -9.80
CA TRP A 459 9.25 -15.59 -9.06
C TRP A 459 8.05 -16.37 -9.60
N THR A 460 8.32 -17.34 -10.46
CA THR A 460 7.31 -18.23 -11.06
C THR A 460 7.64 -19.69 -10.78
N LEU A 461 6.62 -20.54 -10.71
CA LEU A 461 6.81 -21.98 -10.61
C LEU A 461 7.51 -22.52 -11.85
N LYS A 462 8.48 -23.42 -11.67
CA LYS A 462 9.27 -24.02 -12.75
C LYS A 462 8.92 -25.49 -13.00
N GLY A 463 8.41 -26.18 -11.99
CA GLY A 463 8.04 -27.60 -12.00
C GLY A 463 6.65 -27.89 -12.55
N ASN A 464 6.45 -29.14 -12.99
CA ASN A 464 5.19 -29.64 -13.54
C ASN A 464 4.50 -30.54 -12.49
N PHE A 465 3.69 -29.95 -11.61
CA PHE A 465 3.21 -30.55 -10.35
C PHE A 465 1.95 -31.44 -10.48
N LYS A 466 1.67 -31.97 -11.67
CA LYS A 466 0.40 -32.67 -11.95
C LYS A 466 0.15 -33.90 -11.04
N ASN A 467 1.21 -34.50 -10.49
CA ASN A 467 1.15 -35.77 -9.75
C ASN A 467 1.86 -35.79 -8.39
N GLU A 468 2.34 -34.66 -7.87
CA GLU A 468 3.08 -34.69 -6.59
C GLU A 468 2.13 -34.62 -5.39
N GLU A 469 2.07 -35.71 -4.63
CA GLU A 469 1.68 -35.68 -3.21
C GLU A 469 2.79 -34.94 -2.44
N GLU A 470 2.41 -34.02 -1.55
CA GLU A 470 3.39 -33.37 -0.67
C GLU A 470 4.05 -34.45 0.18
N PRO A 471 5.38 -34.38 0.44
CA PRO A 471 5.97 -35.24 1.44
C PRO A 471 5.27 -34.97 2.77
N GLU A 472 4.66 -35.99 3.35
CA GLU A 472 4.14 -35.92 4.70
C GLU A 472 5.29 -35.45 5.60
N ALA A 473 5.04 -34.39 6.37
CA ALA A 473 5.92 -34.08 7.48
C ALA A 473 5.86 -35.30 8.39
N ASP A 474 7.00 -35.99 8.54
CA ASP A 474 7.14 -37.24 9.28
C ASP A 474 6.65 -37.03 10.73
N SER A 475 5.36 -37.27 10.94
CA SER A 475 4.71 -37.19 12.23
C SER A 475 4.93 -38.53 12.90
N ASN A 476 5.73 -38.50 13.97
CA ASN A 476 6.12 -39.61 14.84
C ASN A 476 7.27 -40.48 14.29
N VAL A 477 8.50 -39.97 14.42
CA VAL A 477 9.59 -40.86 14.82
C VAL A 477 9.29 -41.29 16.25
N GLU A 478 8.63 -42.44 16.42
CA GLU A 478 8.68 -43.14 17.70
C GLU A 478 10.15 -43.37 18.03
N VAL A 479 10.64 -42.70 19.08
CA VAL A 479 11.96 -42.96 19.62
C VAL A 479 11.95 -44.43 20.05
N PRO A 480 12.79 -45.32 19.47
CA PRO A 480 12.82 -46.69 19.90
C PRO A 480 13.28 -46.70 21.36
N VAL A 481 12.46 -47.26 22.24
CA VAL A 481 12.87 -47.53 23.62
C VAL A 481 13.99 -48.58 23.54
N ALA A 482 15.22 -48.15 23.80
CA ALA A 482 16.37 -49.02 23.82
C ALA A 482 16.17 -50.12 24.87
N THR A 483 16.12 -51.38 24.42
CA THR A 483 16.34 -52.53 25.30
C THR A 483 17.82 -52.90 25.29
N ALA A 484 18.32 -53.41 26.43
CA ALA A 484 19.74 -53.51 26.76
C ALA A 484 20.54 -54.58 25.98
N ALA A 485 20.21 -54.84 24.71
CA ALA A 485 20.88 -55.86 23.92
C ALA A 485 20.92 -55.53 22.42
N ASP A 486 21.49 -54.38 22.03
CA ASP A 486 21.90 -54.19 20.64
C ASP A 486 23.31 -53.59 20.55
N ARG A 487 24.17 -54.28 19.78
CA ARG A 487 25.57 -53.94 19.56
C ARG A 487 25.66 -52.65 18.75
N ALA A 488 26.53 -51.73 19.18
CA ALA A 488 26.76 -50.45 18.52
C ALA A 488 27.21 -50.63 17.06
N VAL A 489 26.34 -50.28 16.12
CA VAL A 489 26.73 -49.98 14.74
C VAL A 489 27.20 -48.52 14.72
N PRO A 490 28.37 -48.19 14.16
CA PRO A 490 28.82 -46.81 14.09
C PRO A 490 27.85 -46.01 13.20
N ALA A 491 27.18 -45.02 13.79
CA ALA A 491 26.35 -44.07 13.06
C ALA A 491 27.26 -43.23 12.15
N ILE A 492 27.08 -43.37 10.83
CA ILE A 492 27.67 -42.44 9.87
C ILE A 492 26.74 -41.24 9.84
N GLN A 493 27.24 -40.08 10.24
CA GLN A 493 26.54 -38.81 10.08
C GLN A 493 26.59 -38.46 8.58
N LEU A 494 25.47 -38.64 7.89
CA LEU A 494 25.32 -38.21 6.51
C LEU A 494 25.25 -36.69 6.48
N GLU A 495 26.03 -36.05 5.61
CA GLU A 495 25.86 -34.62 5.32
C GLU A 495 24.45 -34.37 4.77
N GLU A 496 23.81 -33.32 5.25
CA GLU A 496 22.47 -32.92 4.85
C GLU A 496 22.46 -32.62 3.34
N VAL A 497 21.77 -33.46 2.56
CA VAL A 497 21.57 -33.24 1.13
C VAL A 497 20.48 -32.19 0.97
N VAL A 498 20.87 -30.92 0.85
CA VAL A 498 19.93 -29.84 0.51
C VAL A 498 19.53 -29.97 -0.96
N VAL A 499 18.36 -30.55 -1.23
CA VAL A 499 17.79 -30.60 -2.57
C VAL A 499 17.29 -29.19 -2.94
N THR A 500 18.18 -28.39 -3.52
CA THR A 500 17.91 -26.98 -3.90
C THR A 500 16.98 -26.84 -5.11
N ALA A 501 16.88 -27.87 -5.95
CA ALA A 501 16.14 -27.82 -7.21
C ALA A 501 14.64 -27.49 -7.05
N TYR A 502 14.04 -27.87 -5.92
CA TYR A 502 12.61 -27.67 -5.66
C TYR A 502 12.31 -26.60 -4.60
N LYS A 503 13.35 -26.02 -3.97
CA LYS A 503 13.16 -25.07 -2.85
C LYS A 503 12.36 -23.83 -3.27
N SER A 504 12.65 -23.25 -4.44
CA SER A 504 11.91 -22.11 -4.98
C SER A 504 10.42 -22.38 -5.12
N ASP A 505 10.07 -23.53 -5.70
CA ASP A 505 8.68 -23.87 -6.01
C ASP A 505 7.92 -24.29 -4.75
N TYR A 506 8.57 -25.01 -3.84
CA TYR A 506 8.04 -25.29 -2.51
C TYR A 506 7.68 -24.00 -1.76
N LEU A 507 8.63 -23.06 -1.68
CA LEU A 507 8.42 -21.78 -1.01
C LEU A 507 7.24 -21.02 -1.65
N LEU A 508 7.19 -20.92 -2.99
CA LEU A 508 6.12 -20.20 -3.67
C LEU A 508 4.75 -20.87 -3.54
N ARG A 509 4.66 -22.20 -3.64
CA ARG A 509 3.40 -22.94 -3.46
C ARG A 509 2.86 -22.79 -2.04
N LYS A 510 3.72 -22.99 -1.03
CA LYS A 510 3.32 -22.81 0.37
C LYS A 510 2.94 -21.36 0.67
N LEU A 511 3.69 -20.40 0.12
CA LEU A 511 3.37 -18.97 0.25
C LEU A 511 1.99 -18.67 -0.35
N LYS A 512 1.73 -19.10 -1.59
CA LYS A 512 0.44 -18.94 -2.26
C LYS A 512 -0.70 -19.56 -1.49
N ASN A 513 -0.55 -20.79 -0.98
CA ASN A 513 -1.61 -21.50 -0.28
C ASN A 513 -1.95 -20.91 1.09
N LYS A 514 -0.94 -20.45 1.84
CA LYS A 514 -1.07 -20.13 3.27
C LYS A 514 -1.03 -18.64 3.58
N TYR A 515 -0.54 -17.77 2.70
CA TYR A 515 -0.33 -16.35 3.04
C TYR A 515 -0.84 -15.36 2.00
N LEU A 516 -1.11 -15.80 0.77
CA LEU A 516 -1.52 -14.91 -0.33
C LEU A 516 -2.99 -15.08 -0.69
N HIS A 517 -3.61 -14.00 -1.11
CA HIS A 517 -5.03 -13.93 -1.42
C HIS A 517 -5.32 -14.14 -2.89
N ARG A 518 -6.56 -14.56 -3.19
CA ARG A 518 -7.10 -14.62 -4.54
C ARG A 518 -8.34 -13.73 -4.64
N SER A 519 -8.09 -12.42 -4.71
CA SER A 519 -9.10 -11.35 -4.62
C SER A 519 -10.27 -11.34 -5.62
N ALA A 520 -10.24 -12.14 -6.69
CA ALA A 520 -11.24 -12.07 -7.76
C ALA A 520 -12.53 -12.83 -7.44
N LYS A 521 -13.69 -12.24 -7.77
CA LYS A 521 -15.03 -12.81 -7.53
C LYS A 521 -15.97 -12.50 -8.71
N ILE A 522 -16.91 -13.39 -9.04
CA ILE A 522 -17.84 -13.22 -10.18
C ILE A 522 -19.27 -13.76 -9.99
N ASN A 523 -19.69 -14.19 -8.79
CA ASN A 523 -20.99 -14.86 -8.64
C ASN A 523 -22.20 -13.92 -8.60
N THR A 524 -21.97 -12.63 -8.43
CA THR A 524 -23.03 -11.62 -8.39
C THR A 524 -22.77 -10.52 -9.40
N LEU A 525 -23.80 -9.75 -9.74
CA LEU A 525 -23.64 -8.55 -10.56
C LEU A 525 -22.64 -7.57 -9.92
N MET A 526 -22.67 -7.43 -8.59
CA MET A 526 -21.74 -6.54 -7.87
C MET A 526 -20.31 -7.07 -7.89
N ASP A 527 -20.12 -8.38 -7.73
CA ASP A 527 -18.81 -9.01 -7.92
C ASP A 527 -18.30 -8.76 -9.33
N THR A 528 -19.18 -8.93 -10.32
CA THR A 528 -18.82 -8.77 -11.72
C THR A 528 -18.34 -7.34 -12.01
N LEU A 529 -19.01 -6.33 -11.44
CA LEU A 529 -18.67 -4.93 -11.64
C LEU A 529 -17.42 -4.49 -10.87
N ALA A 530 -17.14 -5.08 -9.70
CA ALA A 530 -16.08 -4.61 -8.80
C ALA A 530 -14.82 -5.47 -8.80
N TYR A 531 -14.98 -6.80 -8.83
CA TYR A 531 -13.95 -7.80 -8.51
C TYR A 531 -13.71 -8.84 -9.61
N SER A 532 -14.35 -8.70 -10.78
CA SER A 532 -14.10 -9.60 -11.90
C SER A 532 -12.63 -9.67 -12.29
N PRO A 533 -12.13 -10.86 -12.66
CA PRO A 533 -10.85 -10.99 -13.35
C PRO A 533 -10.95 -10.44 -14.78
N ASN A 534 -9.82 -10.06 -15.38
CA ASN A 534 -9.74 -9.87 -16.84
C ASN A 534 -10.07 -11.17 -17.59
N ASP A 535 -10.52 -11.06 -18.83
CA ASP A 535 -10.99 -12.21 -19.62
C ASP A 535 -9.85 -13.23 -19.85
N ASP A 536 -8.61 -12.77 -19.97
CA ASP A 536 -7.40 -13.59 -20.06
C ASP A 536 -6.76 -13.92 -18.70
N ARG A 537 -7.38 -13.47 -17.59
CA ARG A 537 -6.88 -13.55 -16.21
C ARG A 537 -5.47 -13.00 -16.03
N LYS A 538 -5.04 -12.06 -16.86
CA LYS A 538 -3.77 -11.34 -16.71
C LYS A 538 -4.00 -9.92 -16.24
N ARG A 539 -2.99 -9.31 -15.63
CA ARG A 539 -3.06 -7.92 -15.24
C ARG A 539 -3.02 -7.00 -16.47
N LYS A 540 -3.91 -6.02 -16.51
CA LYS A 540 -3.78 -4.89 -17.47
C LYS A 540 -2.77 -3.90 -16.91
N GLU A 541 -1.93 -3.35 -17.78
CA GLU A 541 -0.87 -2.41 -17.41
C GLU A 541 -0.93 -1.17 -18.30
N PHE A 542 -0.50 -0.02 -17.75
CA PHE A 542 -0.44 1.29 -18.36
C PHE A 542 0.94 1.92 -18.18
#